data_AF-A0A964E8T9-F1
#
_entry.id   AF-A0A964E8T9-F1
#
_cell.length_a   1.000
_cell.length_b   1.000
_cell.length_c   1.000
_cell.angle_alpha   90.00
_cell.angle_beta   90.00
_cell.angle_gamma   90.00
#
_symmetry.space_group_name_H-M   'P 1'
#
loop_
_entity.id
_entity.type
_entity.pdbx_description
1 polymer ?
#
loop_
_entity_poly.entity_id
_entity_poly.type
_entity_poly.pdbx_seq_one_letter_code
_entity_poly.pdbx_strand_id
1 'polypeptide(L)'
;MQIQKSKSQPNNSLQEFYTELATNGDPLTEQIGNTMLKWIERIENKLPNAVIYGLTSHMQLILMPEETYRSDWAVKLIGSNGNYTVQYLLPRKDSPWLNAYVTGEFNDFDEAVAMTVRAIQLCELWPIDQLRKQN
;
A
#
# COMPACT_ATOMS: atom_id res chain seq x y z
N MET A 1 9.55 -4.89 10.64
CA MET A 1 8.79 -5.97 9.98
C MET A 1 8.65 -5.60 8.51
N GLN A 2 8.75 -6.55 7.60
CA GLN A 2 8.64 -6.29 6.16
C GLN A 2 7.24 -6.59 5.64
N ILE A 3 6.74 -5.75 4.73
CA ILE A 3 5.52 -6.05 3.96
C ILE A 3 5.81 -7.31 3.13
N GLN A 4 5.00 -8.35 3.31
CA GLN A 4 5.23 -9.65 2.67
C GLN A 4 4.71 -9.61 1.24
N LYS A 5 5.54 -9.96 0.26
CA LYS A 5 5.08 -10.13 -1.12
C LYS A 5 4.04 -11.25 -1.18
N SER A 6 2.93 -11.02 -1.88
CA SER A 6 1.91 -12.06 -2.06
C SER A 6 2.45 -13.25 -2.86
N LYS A 7 2.17 -14.48 -2.40
CA LYS A 7 2.51 -15.74 -3.10
C LYS A 7 2.00 -15.84 -4.54
N SER A 8 0.97 -15.08 -4.92
CA SER A 8 0.51 -15.04 -6.32
C SER A 8 1.49 -14.33 -7.26
N GLN A 9 2.48 -13.62 -6.71
CA GLN A 9 3.59 -12.99 -7.44
C GLN A 9 4.92 -13.43 -6.79
N PRO A 10 5.32 -14.71 -6.93
CA PRO A 10 6.40 -15.30 -6.14
C PRO A 10 7.81 -14.84 -6.53
N ASN A 11 7.93 -14.17 -7.69
CA ASN A 11 9.21 -13.67 -8.18
C ASN A 11 9.50 -12.30 -7.56
N ASN A 12 10.71 -12.14 -7.01
CA ASN A 12 11.23 -10.93 -6.38
C ASN A 12 10.41 -10.44 -5.16
N SER A 13 11.11 -10.00 -4.11
CA SER A 13 10.50 -9.22 -3.03
C SER A 13 9.94 -7.89 -3.56
N LEU A 14 9.09 -7.22 -2.77
CA LEU A 14 8.61 -5.88 -3.12
C LEU A 14 9.77 -4.91 -3.29
N GLN A 15 10.76 -4.99 -2.40
CA GLN A 15 11.95 -4.17 -2.41
C GLN A 15 12.77 -4.41 -3.69
N GLU A 16 13.00 -5.67 -4.09
CA GLU A 16 13.70 -5.99 -5.34
C GLU A 16 12.92 -5.47 -6.55
N PHE A 17 11.61 -5.72 -6.64
CA PHE A 17 10.78 -5.24 -7.74
C PHE A 17 10.84 -3.72 -7.90
N TYR A 18 10.67 -2.96 -6.82
CA TYR A 18 10.71 -1.50 -6.90
C TYR A 18 12.13 -0.93 -7.05
N THR A 19 13.16 -1.66 -6.61
CA THR A 19 14.56 -1.31 -6.89
C THR A 19 14.86 -1.44 -8.38
N GLU A 20 14.42 -2.53 -9.02
CA GLU A 20 14.54 -2.70 -10.48
C GLU A 20 13.87 -1.55 -11.24
N LEU A 21 12.65 -1.17 -10.84
CA LEU A 21 11.97 0.00 -11.42
C LEU A 21 12.74 1.30 -11.17
N ALA A 22 13.29 1.49 -9.98
CA ALA A 22 14.07 2.67 -9.59
C ALA A 22 15.38 2.85 -10.39
N THR A 23 15.83 1.81 -11.10
CA THR A 23 17.09 1.82 -11.89
C THR A 23 16.88 1.49 -13.37
N ASN A 24 15.65 1.56 -13.88
CA ASN A 24 15.30 1.12 -15.24
C ASN A 24 15.73 2.12 -16.34
N GLY A 25 16.18 3.33 -16.00
CA GLY A 25 16.61 4.35 -16.96
C GLY A 25 15.47 5.16 -17.60
N ASP A 26 14.21 4.74 -17.45
CA ASP A 26 13.04 5.55 -17.79
C ASP A 26 12.66 6.48 -16.62
N PRO A 27 12.70 7.82 -16.78
CA PRO A 27 12.53 8.75 -15.66
C PRO A 27 11.24 8.58 -14.86
N LEU A 28 10.12 8.31 -15.53
CA LEU A 28 8.83 8.12 -14.86
C LEU A 28 8.84 6.83 -14.02
N THR A 29 9.31 5.74 -14.61
CA THR A 29 9.41 4.44 -13.95
C THR A 29 10.34 4.50 -12.74
N GLU A 30 11.47 5.18 -12.86
CA GLU A 30 12.41 5.38 -11.76
C GLU A 30 11.78 6.15 -10.60
N GLN A 31 11.02 7.20 -10.90
CA GLN A 31 10.29 7.97 -9.89
C GLN A 31 9.25 7.12 -9.17
N ILE A 32 8.52 6.26 -9.89
CA ILE A 32 7.55 5.34 -9.29
C ILE A 32 8.27 4.38 -8.33
N GLY A 33 9.35 3.72 -8.80
CA GLY A 33 10.14 2.81 -7.97
C GLY A 33 10.63 3.45 -6.68
N ASN A 34 11.28 4.62 -6.80
CA ASN A 34 11.76 5.40 -5.65
C ASN A 34 10.63 5.81 -4.70
N THR A 35 9.47 6.20 -5.24
CA THR A 35 8.30 6.59 -4.43
C THR A 35 7.77 5.40 -3.63
N MET A 36 7.63 4.24 -4.26
CA MET A 36 7.08 3.05 -3.60
C MET A 36 8.04 2.50 -2.54
N LEU A 37 9.35 2.51 -2.78
CA LEU A 37 10.36 2.14 -1.77
C LEU A 37 10.24 2.99 -0.51
N LYS A 38 10.15 4.33 -0.68
CA LYS A 38 9.94 5.25 0.46
C LYS A 38 8.61 4.97 1.17
N TRP A 39 7.55 4.67 0.41
CA TRP A 39 6.24 4.41 1.01
C TRP A 39 6.26 3.14 1.87
N ILE A 40 6.86 2.06 1.37
CA ILE A 40 7.05 0.79 2.08
C ILE A 40 7.78 1.04 3.40
N GLU A 41 8.94 1.72 3.35
CA GLU A 41 9.72 2.03 4.54
C GLU A 41 8.88 2.81 5.58
N ARG A 42 8.12 3.82 5.15
CA ARG A 42 7.30 4.64 6.05
C ARG A 42 6.14 3.86 6.67
N ILE A 43 5.53 2.94 5.93
CA ILE A 43 4.46 2.05 6.43
C ILE A 43 5.03 1.09 7.47
N GLU A 44 6.13 0.40 7.15
CA GLU A 44 6.78 -0.57 8.04
C GLU A 44 7.21 0.08 9.37
N ASN A 45 7.67 1.34 9.33
CA ASN A 45 8.02 2.11 10.52
C ASN A 45 6.80 2.58 11.34
N LYS A 46 5.67 2.88 10.68
CA LYS A 46 4.45 3.35 11.36
C LYS A 46 3.61 2.20 11.93
N LEU A 47 3.67 1.02 11.30
CA LEU A 47 2.89 -0.16 11.66
C LEU A 47 3.81 -1.39 11.87
N PRO A 48 4.74 -1.37 12.84
CA PRO A 48 5.80 -2.38 12.94
C PRO A 48 5.33 -3.81 13.27
N ASN A 49 4.08 -3.96 13.72
CA ASN A 49 3.49 -5.24 14.13
C ASN A 49 2.38 -5.72 13.20
N ALA A 50 2.06 -4.97 12.14
CA ALA A 50 0.94 -5.27 11.26
C ALA A 50 1.29 -6.29 10.17
N VAL A 51 0.64 -7.44 10.14
CA VAL A 51 0.86 -8.38 9.03
C VAL A 51 0.22 -7.79 7.77
N ILE A 52 1.05 -7.32 6.84
CA ILE A 52 0.61 -6.70 5.58
C ILE A 52 1.21 -7.47 4.42
N TYR A 53 0.36 -7.84 3.47
CA TYR A 53 0.75 -8.42 2.20
C TYR A 53 0.71 -7.39 1.09
N GLY A 54 1.66 -7.45 0.16
CA GLY A 54 1.79 -6.51 -0.95
C GLY A 54 1.71 -7.18 -2.33
N LEU A 55 1.03 -6.51 -3.27
CA LEU A 55 1.01 -6.83 -4.70
C LEU A 55 1.53 -5.64 -5.53
N THR A 56 2.13 -5.93 -6.68
CA THR A 56 2.73 -4.94 -7.60
C THR A 56 1.98 -4.93 -8.94
N SER A 57 0.75 -4.43 -8.97
CA SER A 57 -0.06 -4.39 -10.20
C SER A 57 0.16 -3.07 -10.93
N HIS A 58 0.54 -3.11 -12.22
CA HIS A 58 0.78 -1.90 -13.03
C HIS A 58 1.68 -0.84 -12.35
N MET A 59 2.76 -1.28 -11.69
CA MET A 59 3.70 -0.43 -10.91
C MET A 59 3.09 0.25 -9.67
N GLN A 60 1.91 -0.16 -9.24
CA GLN A 60 1.23 0.32 -8.03
C GLN A 60 1.40 -0.67 -6.88
N LEU A 61 1.39 -0.18 -5.65
CA LEU A 61 1.41 -1.03 -4.46
C LEU A 61 0.00 -1.23 -3.93
N ILE A 62 -0.44 -2.49 -3.88
CA ILE A 62 -1.69 -2.88 -3.23
C ILE A 62 -1.34 -3.57 -1.91
N LEU A 63 -1.94 -3.11 -0.82
CA LEU A 63 -1.81 -3.67 0.52
C LEU A 63 -3.04 -4.51 0.87
N MET A 64 -2.82 -5.64 1.54
CA MET A 64 -3.87 -6.61 1.87
C MET A 64 -3.64 -7.21 3.27
N PRO A 65 -4.71 -7.55 4.01
CA PRO A 65 -4.61 -8.15 5.35
C PRO A 65 -4.26 -9.64 5.33
N GLU A 66 -4.53 -10.31 4.21
CA GLU A 66 -4.40 -11.75 4.07
C GLU A 66 -3.72 -12.09 2.74
N GLU A 67 -3.04 -13.24 2.73
CA GLU A 67 -2.30 -13.75 1.59
C GLU A 67 -3.22 -14.44 0.58
N THR A 68 -4.19 -13.72 0.03
CA THR A 68 -5.11 -14.28 -0.97
C THR A 68 -5.33 -13.32 -2.13
N TYR A 69 -5.25 -13.84 -3.36
CA TYR A 69 -5.63 -13.13 -4.58
C TYR A 69 -7.15 -13.03 -4.76
N ARG A 70 -7.92 -13.70 -3.88
CA ARG A 70 -9.38 -13.79 -3.93
C ARG A 70 -10.05 -12.77 -3.02
N SER A 71 -9.30 -12.19 -2.09
CA SER A 71 -9.75 -11.14 -1.21
C SER A 71 -9.75 -9.83 -1.98
N ASP A 72 -10.75 -8.99 -1.73
CA ASP A 72 -10.78 -7.65 -2.32
C ASP A 72 -9.52 -6.86 -1.88
N TRP A 73 -8.97 -6.05 -2.79
CA TRP A 73 -7.78 -5.22 -2.52
C TRP A 73 -8.09 -4.22 -1.40
N ALA A 74 -7.33 -4.17 -0.30
CA ALA A 74 -7.73 -3.33 0.84
C ALA A 74 -7.35 -1.86 0.65
N VAL A 75 -6.08 -1.60 0.35
CA VAL A 75 -5.54 -0.26 0.12
C VAL A 75 -4.66 -0.26 -1.12
N LYS A 76 -4.79 0.74 -1.98
CA LYS A 76 -3.97 0.90 -3.19
C LYS A 76 -3.26 2.24 -3.18
N LEU A 77 -1.97 2.19 -3.51
CA LEU A 77 -1.06 3.31 -3.52
C LEU A 77 -0.53 3.50 -4.94
N ILE A 78 -0.75 4.71 -5.45
CA ILE A 78 -0.31 5.13 -6.77
C ILE A 78 0.42 6.43 -6.56
N GLY A 79 1.56 6.62 -7.19
CA GLY A 79 2.21 7.92 -7.10
C GLY A 79 3.51 8.02 -7.85
N SER A 80 3.73 9.20 -8.40
CA SER A 80 4.97 9.64 -9.00
C SER A 80 5.00 11.17 -8.96
N ASN A 81 6.20 11.75 -9.01
CA ASN A 81 6.39 13.18 -9.23
C ASN A 81 5.51 14.11 -8.38
N GLY A 82 5.53 13.93 -7.05
CA GLY A 82 4.77 14.80 -6.13
C GLY A 82 3.25 14.67 -6.22
N ASN A 83 2.73 13.65 -6.90
CA ASN A 83 1.30 13.33 -6.94
C ASN A 83 1.10 11.93 -6.38
N TYR A 84 0.27 11.81 -5.34
CA TYR A 84 0.06 10.59 -4.60
C TYR A 84 -1.44 10.31 -4.47
N THR A 85 -1.86 9.13 -4.86
CA THR A 85 -3.24 8.65 -4.71
C THR A 85 -3.26 7.52 -3.71
N VAL A 86 -4.14 7.63 -2.72
CA VAL A 86 -4.46 6.55 -1.77
C VAL A 86 -5.91 6.17 -1.97
N GLN A 87 -6.16 4.91 -2.29
CA GLN A 87 -7.50 4.34 -2.35
C GLN A 87 -7.69 3.30 -1.26
N TYR A 88 -8.89 3.21 -0.68
CA TYR A 88 -9.24 2.12 0.23
C TYR A 88 -10.69 1.69 0.08
N LEU A 89 -10.95 0.40 0.31
CA LEU A 89 -12.31 -0.13 0.33
C LEU A 89 -13.07 0.36 1.56
N LEU A 90 -14.29 0.83 1.35
CA LEU A 90 -15.20 1.11 2.44
C LEU A 90 -15.57 -0.21 3.15
N PRO A 91 -15.71 -0.21 4.48
CA PRO A 91 -16.29 -1.34 5.19
C PRO A 91 -17.65 -1.70 4.59
N ARG A 92 -18.00 -3.00 4.59
CA ARG A 92 -19.25 -3.47 4.00
C ARG A 92 -20.49 -2.77 4.57
N LYS A 93 -20.47 -2.46 5.87
CA LYS A 93 -21.55 -1.75 6.58
C LYS A 93 -21.78 -0.31 6.07
N ASP A 94 -20.75 0.32 5.51
CA ASP A 94 -20.77 1.72 5.05
C ASP A 94 -20.80 1.82 3.51
N SER A 95 -20.66 0.68 2.82
CA SER A 95 -20.54 0.63 1.36
C SER A 95 -21.90 0.73 0.66
N PRO A 96 -22.12 1.71 -0.23
CA PRO A 96 -23.37 1.82 -0.99
C PRO A 96 -23.55 0.69 -2.03
N TRP A 97 -22.45 0.08 -2.51
CA TRP A 97 -22.45 -1.11 -3.36
C TRP A 97 -21.23 -1.98 -3.04
N LEU A 98 -21.20 -3.21 -3.58
CA LEU A 98 -20.07 -4.11 -3.39
C LEU A 98 -18.78 -3.47 -3.92
N ASN A 99 -17.73 -3.47 -3.10
CA ASN A 99 -16.40 -2.93 -3.42
C ASN A 99 -16.37 -1.41 -3.67
N ALA A 100 -17.29 -0.67 -3.04
CA ALA A 100 -17.18 0.79 -2.98
C ALA A 100 -15.87 1.19 -2.29
N TYR A 101 -15.21 2.21 -2.81
CA TYR A 101 -13.93 2.70 -2.31
C TYR A 101 -13.91 4.22 -2.26
N VAL A 102 -13.02 4.74 -1.43
CA VAL A 102 -12.69 6.17 -1.36
C VAL A 102 -11.35 6.40 -2.02
N THR A 103 -11.22 7.51 -2.74
CA THR A 103 -9.95 7.99 -3.31
C THR A 103 -9.57 9.30 -2.64
N GLY A 104 -8.34 9.40 -2.17
CA GLY A 104 -7.70 10.66 -1.79
C GLY A 104 -6.52 10.94 -2.72
N GLU A 105 -6.37 12.21 -3.10
CA GLU A 105 -5.25 12.72 -3.91
C GLU A 105 -4.46 13.73 -3.08
N PHE A 106 -3.14 13.61 -3.11
CA PHE A 106 -2.23 14.36 -2.25
C PHE A 106 -1.02 14.83 -3.05
N ASN A 107 -0.55 16.03 -2.72
CA ASN A 107 0.70 16.58 -3.28
C ASN A 107 1.84 16.64 -2.25
N ASP A 108 1.54 16.30 -1.00
CA ASP A 108 2.53 16.13 0.07
C ASP A 108 2.70 14.65 0.39
N PHE A 109 3.95 14.18 0.44
CA PHE A 109 4.24 12.76 0.65
C PHE A 109 3.95 12.32 2.08
N ASP A 110 4.23 13.17 3.07
CA ASP A 110 4.02 12.82 4.48
C ASP A 110 2.52 12.75 4.81
N GLU A 111 1.71 13.62 4.22
CA GLU A 111 0.26 13.55 4.24
C GLU A 111 -0.25 12.27 3.57
N ALA A 112 0.24 11.94 2.37
CA ALA A 112 -0.13 10.70 1.68
C ALA A 112 0.16 9.46 2.54
N VAL A 113 1.33 9.40 3.18
CA VAL A 113 1.70 8.34 4.12
C VAL A 113 0.77 8.29 5.33
N ALA A 114 0.45 9.44 5.94
CA ALA A 114 -0.49 9.50 7.06
C ALA A 114 -1.87 8.96 6.66
N MET A 115 -2.32 9.32 5.46
CA MET A 115 -3.58 8.87 4.90
C MET A 115 -3.57 7.40 4.48
N THR A 116 -2.42 6.82 4.10
CA THR A 116 -2.27 5.37 3.94
C THR A 116 -2.50 4.63 5.25
N VAL A 117 -1.88 5.07 6.35
CA VAL A 117 -2.09 4.44 7.67
C VAL A 117 -3.55 4.59 8.08
N ARG A 118 -4.15 5.75 7.82
CA ARG A 118 -5.57 5.97 8.10
C ARG A 118 -6.47 5.08 7.25
N ALA A 119 -6.17 4.89 5.97
CA ALA A 119 -6.87 3.99 5.06
C ALA A 119 -6.83 2.53 5.54
N ILE A 120 -5.67 2.05 5.98
CA ILE A 120 -5.51 0.70 6.57
C ILE A 120 -6.43 0.52 7.78
N GLN A 121 -6.57 1.55 8.62
CA GLN A 121 -7.50 1.51 9.77
C GLN A 121 -8.98 1.60 9.35
N LEU A 122 -9.31 2.48 8.41
CA LEU A 122 -10.68 2.78 7.99
C LEU A 122 -11.34 1.67 7.19
N CYS A 123 -10.57 0.86 6.45
CA CYS A 123 -11.15 -0.29 5.74
C CYS A 123 -11.60 -1.40 6.69
N GLU A 124 -11.17 -1.39 7.96
CA GLU A 124 -11.52 -2.38 9.00
C GLU A 124 -11.19 -3.83 8.63
N LEU A 125 -10.24 -4.03 7.71
CA LEU A 125 -9.83 -5.36 7.24
C LEU A 125 -8.68 -5.97 8.04
N TRP A 126 -8.00 -5.18 8.90
CA TRP A 126 -6.94 -5.67 9.80
C TRP A 126 -7.42 -5.73 11.26
N PRO A 127 -6.93 -6.70 12.05
CA PRO A 127 -7.16 -6.71 13.49
C PRO A 127 -6.60 -5.45 14.16
N ILE A 128 -7.40 -4.78 15.00
CA ILE A 128 -7.02 -3.50 15.61
C ILE A 128 -5.74 -3.57 16.44
N ASP A 129 -5.46 -4.71 17.07
CA ASP A 129 -4.28 -4.91 17.91
C ASP A 129 -2.97 -4.90 17.10
N GLN A 130 -3.05 -5.25 15.81
CA GLN A 130 -1.91 -5.18 14.90
C GLN A 130 -1.57 -3.75 14.48
N LEU A 131 -2.53 -2.82 14.57
CA LEU A 131 -2.39 -1.45 14.06
C LEU A 131 -1.91 -0.44 15.12
N ARG A 132 -1.71 -0.88 16.37
CA ARG A 132 -1.25 -0.02 17.47
C ARG A 132 0.28 -0.02 17.54
N LYS A 133 0.88 1.16 17.69
CA LYS A 133 2.24 1.26 18.26
C LYS A 133 2.13 0.87 19.73
N GLN A 134 2.84 -0.17 20.14
CA GLN A 134 3.05 -0.42 21.56
C GLN A 134 4.03 0.65 22.06
N ASN A 135 3.60 1.39 23.09
CA ASN A 135 4.40 2.42 23.76
C ASN A 135 5.55 1.81 24.55
#